data_AF-A0A6G2BK45-F1
#
_entry.id   AF-A0A6G2BK45-F1
#
_cell.length_a   1.000
_cell.length_b   1.000
_cell.length_c   1.000
_cell.angle_alpha   90.00
_cell.angle_beta   90.00
_cell.angle_gamma   90.00
#
_symmetry.space_group_name_H-M   'P 1'
#
loop_
_entity.id
_entity.type
_entity.pdbx_description
1 polymer ?
#
loop_
_entity_poly.entity_id
_entity_poly.type
_entity_poly.pdbx_seq_one_letter_code
_entity_poly.pdbx_strand_id
1 'polypeptide(L)' 'MPDEAPEWLTVKDFAAALQVSERTVFRWLADPRHPMRVRRFGPRRSVLRIHRSEAEARTTTDA' A
#
# COMPACT_ATOMS: atom_id res chain seq x y z
N MET A 1 -12.25 -18.54 -12.14
CA MET A 1 -12.02 -17.15 -12.56
C MET A 1 -10.62 -16.79 -12.10
N PRO A 2 -9.74 -16.18 -12.91
CA PRO A 2 -8.51 -15.66 -12.34
C PRO A 2 -8.95 -14.53 -11.40
N ASP A 3 -8.88 -14.78 -10.09
CA ASP A 3 -8.98 -13.74 -9.08
C ASP A 3 -7.73 -12.86 -9.24
N GLU A 4 -7.78 -11.95 -10.22
CA GLU A 4 -6.80 -10.89 -10.32
C GLU A 4 -6.93 -10.04 -9.06
N ALA A 5 -6.06 -10.31 -8.09
CA ALA A 5 -5.96 -9.53 -6.88
C ALA A 5 -5.95 -8.03 -7.24
N PRO A 6 -6.74 -7.19 -6.54
CA PRO A 6 -6.94 -5.81 -6.93
C PRO A 6 -5.62 -5.04 -7.01
N GLU A 7 -5.37 -4.38 -8.13
CA GLU A 7 -4.15 -3.61 -8.40
C GLU A 7 -3.91 -2.49 -7.35
N TRP A 8 -5.00 -1.96 -6.78
CA TRP A 8 -5.01 -0.86 -5.82
C TRP A 8 -5.59 -1.29 -4.47
N LEU A 9 -4.70 -1.53 -3.51
CA LEU A 9 -5.01 -2.00 -2.17
C LEU A 9 -5.44 -0.86 -1.25
N THR A 10 -6.34 -1.12 -0.31
CA THR A 10 -6.52 -0.21 0.84
C THR A 10 -5.28 -0.26 1.74
N VAL A 11 -5.13 0.71 2.65
CA VAL A 11 -4.08 0.65 3.69
C VAL A 11 -4.20 -0.65 4.49
N LYS A 12 -5.43 -1.07 4.81
CA LYS A 12 -5.71 -2.31 5.53
C LYS A 12 -5.26 -3.55 4.76
N ASP A 13 -5.62 -3.66 3.49
CA ASP A 13 -5.25 -4.82 2.65
C ASP A 13 -3.73 -4.88 2.43
N PHE A 14 -3.10 -3.71 2.22
CA PHE A 14 -1.64 -3.60 2.09
C PHE A 14 -0.91 -4.01 3.37
N ALA A 15 -1.41 -3.58 4.53
CA ALA A 15 -0.87 -3.95 5.83
C ALA A 15 -1.02 -5.45 6.09
N ALA A 16 -2.17 -6.02 5.74
CA ALA A 16 -2.43 -7.46 5.87
C ALA A 16 -1.50 -8.30 4.97
N ALA A 17 -1.27 -7.87 3.72
CA ALA A 17 -0.38 -8.55 2.79
C ALA A 17 1.08 -8.64 3.28
N LEU A 18 1.53 -7.63 4.03
CA LEU A 18 2.87 -7.56 4.61
C LEU A 18 2.94 -7.98 6.08
N GLN A 19 1.81 -8.39 6.67
CA GLN A 19 1.68 -8.73 8.10
C GLN A 19 2.19 -7.62 9.05
N VAL A 20 1.99 -6.35 8.67
CA VAL A 20 2.35 -5.19 9.50
C VAL A 20 1.12 -4.44 10.00
N SER A 21 1.30 -3.54 10.96
CA SER A 21 0.23 -2.63 11.39
C SER A 21 -0.05 -1.54 10.35
N GLU A 22 -1.30 -1.08 10.25
CA GLU A 22 -1.65 0.09 9.42
C GLU A 22 -0.84 1.34 9.81
N ARG A 23 -0.51 1.50 11.10
CA ARG A 23 0.35 2.59 11.59
C ARG A 23 1.74 2.57 10.96
N THR A 24 2.31 1.38 10.76
CA THR A 24 3.58 1.20 10.05
C THR A 24 3.47 1.69 8.61
N VAL A 25 2.37 1.33 7.93
CA VAL A 25 2.09 1.77 6.55
C VAL A 25 1.95 3.29 6.48
N PHE A 26 1.19 3.91 7.40
CA PHE A 26 1.08 5.37 7.47
C PHE A 26 2.43 6.06 7.71
N ARG A 27 3.32 5.46 8.51
CA ARG A 27 4.68 5.97 8.71
C ARG A 27 5.48 5.95 7.40
N TRP A 28 5.39 4.87 6.62
CA TRP A 28 6.05 4.78 5.31
C TRP A 28 5.49 5.80 4.32
N LEU A 29 4.17 5.99 4.29
CA LEU A 29 3.53 7.01 3.45
C LEU A 29 3.94 8.44 3.80
N ALA A 30 4.34 8.68 5.04
CA ALA A 30 4.85 9.97 5.50
C ALA A 30 6.36 10.13 5.33
N ASP A 31 7.11 9.05 5.02
CA ASP A 31 8.56 9.11 4.85
C ASP A 31 8.92 9.58 3.43
N PRO A 32 9.49 10.78 3.27
CA PRO A 32 9.86 11.31 1.96
C PRO A 32 11.01 10.55 1.28
N ARG A 33 11.76 9.72 2.03
CA ARG A 33 12.88 8.95 1.49
C ARG A 33 12.44 7.74 0.67
N HIS A 34 11.19 7.29 0.85
CA HIS A 34 10.63 6.11 0.19
C HIS A 34 9.25 6.41 -0.37
N PRO A 35 9.16 7.19 -1.47
CA PRO A 35 7.88 7.57 -2.05
C PRO A 35 7.14 6.32 -2.56
N MET A 36 6.00 6.01 -1.94
CA MET A 36 5.14 4.90 -2.35
C MET A 36 4.17 5.33 -3.46
N ARG A 37 3.89 4.43 -4.41
CA ARG A 37 2.86 4.64 -5.42
C ARG A 37 1.47 4.60 -4.80
N VAL A 38 0.87 5.79 -4.64
CA VAL A 38 -0.47 5.96 -4.07
C VAL A 38 -1.44 6.69 -4.99
N ARG A 39 -2.72 6.35 -4.89
CA ARG A 39 -3.84 7.10 -5.47
C ARG A 39 -4.77 7.58 -4.38
N ARG A 40 -5.22 8.82 -4.50
CA ARG A 40 -6.23 9.40 -3.61
C ARG A 40 -7.54 9.59 -4.38
N PHE A 41 -8.64 9.15 -3.79
CA PHE A 41 -9.98 9.18 -4.37
C PHE A 41 -10.94 10.06 -3.54
N GLY A 42 -11.98 10.53 -4.21
CA GLY A 42 -13.09 11.29 -3.63
C GLY A 42 -12.88 12.82 -3.65
N PRO A 43 -13.96 13.59 -3.44
CA PRO A 43 -13.97 15.06 -3.53
C PRO A 43 -13.03 15.73 -2.51
N ARG A 44 -12.63 15.03 -1.44
CA ARG A 44 -11.67 15.49 -0.43
C ARG A 44 -10.34 14.71 -0.42
N ARG A 45 -10.10 13.84 -1.40
CA ARG A 45 -8.89 12.98 -1.46
C ARG A 45 -8.66 12.15 -0.17
N SER A 46 -9.72 11.80 0.54
CA SER A 46 -9.67 11.12 1.84
C SER A 46 -9.45 9.61 1.72
N VAL A 47 -9.78 9.02 0.58
CA VAL A 47 -9.59 7.59 0.34
C VAL A 47 -8.23 7.38 -0.30
N LEU A 48 -7.31 6.74 0.41
CA LEU A 48 -5.98 6.41 -0.08
C LEU A 48 -5.91 4.94 -0.49
N ARG A 49 -5.36 4.67 -1.68
CA ARG A 49 -5.02 3.33 -2.16
C ARG A 49 -3.54 3.25 -2.50
N ILE A 50 -2.96 2.09 -2.27
CA ILE A 50 -1.54 1.77 -2.48
C ILE A 50 -1.45 0.76 -3.62
N HIS A 51 -0.52 0.97 -4.56
CA HIS A 51 -0.33 0.04 -5.66
C HIS A 51 0.26 -1.29 -5.15
N ARG A 52 -0.23 -2.42 -5.65
CA ARG A 52 0.22 -3.75 -5.20
C ARG A 52 1.74 -4.00 -5.31
N SER A 53 2.40 -3.40 -6.31
CA SER A 53 3.86 -3.54 -6.50
C SER A 53 4.68 -3.05 -5.30
N GLU A 54 4.12 -2.16 -4.49
CA GLU A 54 4.77 -1.67 -3.27
C GLU A 54 4.89 -2.78 -2.21
N ALA A 55 4.02 -3.78 -2.24
CA ALA A 55 4.11 -4.94 -1.35
C ALA A 55 5.19 -5.89 -1.85
N GLU A 56 5.17 -6.19 -3.16
CA GLU A 56 6.15 -7.05 -3.83
C GLU A 56 7.59 -6.52 -3.67
N ALA A 57 7.79 -5.20 -3.82
CA ALA A 57 9.10 -4.57 -3.63
C ALA A 57 9.62 -4.70 -2.19
N ARG A 58 8.72 -4.66 -1.20
CA ARG A 58 9.08 -4.74 0.22
C ARG A 58 9.37 -6.17 0.65
N THR A 59 8.61 -7.14 0.17
CA THR A 59 8.91 -8.57 0.39
C THR A 59 10.27 -8.96 -0.20
N THR A 60 10.63 -8.41 -1.36
CA THR A 60 11.90 -8.72 -2.04
C THR A 60 13.12 -8.13 -1.33
N THR A 61 12.96 -7.05 -0.56
CA THR A 61 14.08 -6.39 0.15
C THR A 61 14.44 -7.08 1.48
N ASP A 62 13.55 -7.94 2.00
CA ASP A 62 13.73 -8.68 3.26
C ASP A 62 14.18 -10.15 3.05
N ALA A 63 14.56 -10.53 1.82
CA ALA A 63 15.09 -11.86 1.45
C ALA A 63 16.58 -11.78 1.13
#